data_AF-A0A545T329-F1
#
_entry.id   AF-A0A545T329-F1
#
_cell.length_a   1.000
_cell.length_b   1.000
_cell.length_c   1.000
_cell.angle_alpha   90.00
_cell.angle_beta   90.00
_cell.angle_gamma   90.00
#
_symmetry.space_group_name_H-M   'P 1'
#
loop_
_entity.id
_entity.type
_entity.pdbx_description
1 polymer ?
#
loop_
_entity_poly.entity_id
_entity_poly.type
_entity_poly.pdbx_seq_one_letter_code
_entity_poly.pdbx_strand_id
1 'polypeptide(L)'
;MMMKKSLIAIILTLSLISIPKECFAGQQEFCNGFKSGYIAGYMRASGSNLDPLTPMCPTQPLKGSGEPKSDYEHGYMIGYEIGSKKI
;
A
#
# COMPACT_ATOMS: atom_id res chain seq x y z
N MET A 1 28.26 -31.37 -31.35
CA MET A 1 28.23 -31.14 -29.88
C MET A 1 28.15 -29.64 -29.52
N MET A 2 27.49 -28.79 -30.33
CA MET A 2 27.37 -27.33 -30.13
C MET A 2 25.96 -26.88 -29.71
N MET A 3 24.89 -27.55 -30.17
CA MET A 3 23.50 -27.16 -29.83
C MET A 3 23.14 -27.33 -28.35
N LYS A 4 23.65 -28.37 -27.69
CA LYS A 4 23.37 -28.63 -26.26
C LYS A 4 23.96 -27.57 -25.33
N LYS A 5 25.12 -27.00 -25.67
CA LYS A 5 25.78 -25.94 -24.88
C LYS A 5 25.05 -24.60 -25.03
N SER A 6 24.51 -24.34 -26.23
CA SER A 6 23.69 -23.16 -26.51
C SER A 6 22.33 -23.19 -25.78
N LEU A 7 21.67 -24.36 -25.73
CA LEU A 7 20.44 -24.55 -24.96
C LEU A 7 20.63 -24.35 -23.45
N ILE A 8 21.73 -24.85 -22.89
CA ILE A 8 22.06 -24.66 -21.46
C ILE A 8 22.30 -23.18 -21.14
N ALA A 9 22.95 -22.44 -22.04
CA ALA A 9 23.19 -21.00 -21.86
C ALA A 9 21.88 -20.18 -21.87
N ILE A 10 20.91 -20.55 -22.71
CA ILE A 10 19.59 -19.88 -22.78
C ILE A 10 18.76 -20.14 -21.52
N ILE A 11 18.84 -21.35 -20.95
CA ILE A 11 18.13 -21.69 -19.71
C ILE A 11 18.75 -20.96 -18.50
N LEU A 12 20.06 -20.76 -18.49
CA LEU A 12 20.78 -20.05 -17.42
C LEU A 12 20.50 -18.55 -17.40
N THR A 13 20.21 -17.92 -18.55
CA THR A 13 19.90 -16.48 -18.63
C THR A 13 18.45 -16.16 -18.29
N LEU A 14 17.51 -17.09 -18.52
CA LEU A 14 16.09 -16.88 -18.20
C LEU A 14 15.77 -16.91 -16.70
N SER A 15 16.65 -17.48 -15.86
CA SER A 15 16.43 -17.63 -14.41
C SER A 15 16.77 -16.39 -13.58
N LEU A 16 17.30 -15.32 -14.19
CA LEU A 16 17.76 -14.11 -13.50
C LEU A 16 16.73 -12.96 -13.42
N ILE A 17 15.51 -13.12 -13.95
CA ILE A 17 14.52 -12.02 -14.05
C ILE A 17 13.42 -12.10 -12.96
N SER A 18 13.52 -13.02 -12.00
CA SER A 18 12.57 -13.11 -10.89
C SER A 18 12.84 -12.05 -9.82
N ILE A 19 12.63 -10.77 -10.15
CA ILE A 19 12.62 -9.68 -9.16
C ILE A 19 11.27 -9.74 -8.43
N PRO A 20 11.25 -9.94 -7.10
CA PRO A 20 10.01 -9.92 -6.33
C PRO A 20 9.41 -8.52 -6.35
N LYS A 21 8.17 -8.39 -6.83
CA LYS A 21 7.41 -7.12 -6.95
C LYS A 21 6.85 -6.62 -5.60
N GLU A 22 7.32 -7.16 -4.50
CA GLU A 22 6.58 -7.18 -3.23
C GLU A 22 6.78 -5.91 -2.39
N CYS A 23 7.81 -5.10 -2.66
CA CYS A 23 8.09 -3.89 -1.87
C CYS A 23 7.12 -2.72 -2.09
N PHE A 24 6.36 -2.68 -3.18
CA PHE A 24 5.47 -1.54 -3.50
C PHE A 24 3.98 -1.84 -3.31
N ALA A 25 3.60 -3.11 -3.21
CA ALA A 25 2.20 -3.50 -3.08
C ALA A 25 1.58 -2.99 -1.76
N GLY A 26 2.30 -3.15 -0.64
CA GLY A 26 1.79 -2.76 0.68
C GLY A 26 1.58 -1.25 0.85
N GLN A 27 2.53 -0.44 0.38
CA GLN A 27 2.41 1.02 0.46
C GLN A 27 1.21 1.54 -0.35
N GLN A 28 0.92 0.95 -1.51
CA GLN A 28 -0.24 1.35 -2.31
C GLN A 28 -1.54 1.00 -1.61
N GLU A 29 -1.66 -0.21 -1.04
CA GLU A 29 -2.83 -0.61 -0.27
C GLU A 29 -3.03 0.29 0.95
N PHE A 30 -1.95 0.59 1.68
CA PHE A 30 -1.95 1.53 2.79
C PHE A 30 -2.45 2.91 2.37
N CYS A 31 -1.94 3.46 1.25
CA CYS A 31 -2.36 4.78 0.77
C CYS A 31 -3.84 4.83 0.39
N ASN A 32 -4.33 3.77 -0.25
CA ASN A 32 -5.75 3.65 -0.59
C ASN A 32 -6.61 3.62 0.69
N GLY A 33 -6.19 2.84 1.68
CA GLY A 33 -6.82 2.79 3.00
C GLY A 33 -6.84 4.15 3.68
N PHE A 34 -5.67 4.80 3.77
CA PHE A 34 -5.50 6.11 4.36
C PHE A 34 -6.42 7.17 3.75
N LYS A 35 -6.49 7.22 2.41
CA LYS A 35 -7.37 8.16 1.71
C LYS A 35 -8.84 7.92 2.08
N SER A 36 -9.30 6.67 2.01
CA SER A 36 -10.68 6.31 2.35
C SER A 36 -11.01 6.61 3.82
N GLY A 37 -10.09 6.29 4.73
CA GLY A 37 -10.23 6.58 6.16
C GLY A 37 -10.33 8.08 6.43
N TYR A 38 -9.44 8.89 5.84
CA TYR A 38 -9.43 10.33 6.03
C TYR A 38 -10.74 10.98 5.61
N ILE A 39 -11.27 10.61 4.43
CA ILE A 39 -12.57 11.11 3.95
C ILE A 39 -13.67 10.76 4.95
N ALA A 40 -13.76 9.48 5.37
CA ALA A 40 -14.76 9.03 6.32
C ALA A 40 -14.68 9.74 7.68
N GLY A 41 -13.47 9.90 8.23
CA GLY A 41 -13.23 10.59 9.49
C GLY A 41 -13.62 12.08 9.41
N TYR A 42 -13.23 12.74 8.32
CA TYR A 42 -13.57 14.14 8.08
C TYR A 42 -15.08 14.36 7.92
N MET A 43 -15.76 13.55 7.12
CA MET A 43 -17.21 13.65 6.92
C MET A 43 -17.94 13.44 8.26
N ARG A 44 -17.50 12.47 9.06
CA ARG A 44 -18.06 12.23 10.40
C ARG A 44 -17.88 13.43 11.32
N ALA A 45 -16.70 14.04 11.35
CA ALA A 45 -16.42 15.16 12.26
C ALA A 45 -17.03 16.48 11.78
N SER A 46 -17.11 16.72 10.47
CA SER A 46 -17.67 17.95 9.90
C SER A 46 -19.20 17.94 9.78
N GLY A 47 -19.83 16.75 9.80
CA GLY A 47 -21.25 16.59 9.47
C GLY A 47 -21.57 16.88 7.99
N SER A 48 -20.54 17.02 7.15
CA SER A 48 -20.68 17.27 5.71
C SER A 48 -20.63 15.96 4.93
N ASN A 49 -21.37 15.91 3.82
CA ASN A 49 -21.29 14.84 2.84
C ASN A 49 -20.36 15.18 1.66
N LEU A 50 -19.55 16.24 1.79
CA LEU A 50 -18.58 16.63 0.77
C LEU A 50 -17.23 15.98 1.04
N ASP A 51 -16.64 15.39 0.00
CA ASP A 51 -15.29 14.84 0.05
C ASP A 51 -14.27 15.97 0.33
N PRO A 52 -13.45 15.86 1.39
CA PRO A 52 -12.40 16.82 1.66
C PRO A 52 -11.23 16.67 0.68
N LEU A 53 -10.40 17.71 0.61
CA LEU A 53 -9.06 17.58 0.03
C LEU A 53 -8.24 16.62 0.91
N THR A 54 -7.94 15.44 0.38
CA THR A 54 -7.14 14.45 1.09
C THR A 54 -5.66 14.83 1.07
N PRO A 55 -4.95 14.76 2.21
CA PRO A 55 -3.52 15.08 2.28
C PRO A 55 -2.68 14.05 1.51
N MET A 56 -1.39 14.36 1.32
CA MET A 56 -0.44 13.39 0.77
C MET A 56 -0.42 12.12 1.63
N CYS A 57 -0.38 10.97 0.98
CA CYS A 57 -0.28 9.69 1.67
C CYS A 57 1.04 9.63 2.46
N PRO A 58 1.00 9.31 3.76
CA PRO A 58 2.22 9.13 4.54
C PRO A 58 2.91 7.81 4.17
N THR A 59 4.19 7.71 4.49
CA THR A 59 4.89 6.42 4.47
C THR A 59 4.23 5.49 5.48
N GLN A 60 3.95 4.25 5.07
CA GLN A 60 3.33 3.26 5.93
C GLN A 60 4.21 3.02 7.18
N PRO A 61 3.67 3.21 8.40
CA PRO A 61 4.39 2.89 9.62
C PRO A 61 4.56 1.37 9.75
N LEU A 62 5.63 0.97 10.45
CA LEU A 62 5.86 -0.43 10.78
C LEU A 62 4.71 -0.94 11.63
N LYS A 63 4.19 -2.12 11.29
CA LYS A 63 3.11 -2.74 12.04
C LYS A 63 3.59 -3.27 13.39
N GLY A 64 2.96 -2.84 14.46
CA GLY A 64 3.14 -3.39 15.81
C GLY A 64 2.39 -4.71 16.01
N SER A 65 2.73 -5.42 17.09
CA SER A 65 1.97 -6.59 17.54
C SER A 65 0.56 -6.15 18.00
N GLY A 66 -0.46 -6.47 17.20
CA GLY A 66 -1.85 -6.09 17.46
C GLY A 66 -2.50 -5.24 16.36
N GLU A 67 -1.72 -4.78 15.38
CA GLU A 67 -2.24 -4.01 14.24
C GLU A 67 -2.82 -4.92 13.14
N PRO A 68 -3.75 -4.41 12.32
CA PRO A 68 -4.38 -5.19 11.27
C PRO A 68 -3.36 -5.74 10.28
N LYS A 69 -3.57 -7.00 9.90
CA LYS A 69 -2.72 -7.68 8.91
C LYS A 69 -2.82 -7.04 7.54
N SER A 70 -3.97 -6.43 7.20
CA SER A 70 -4.17 -5.69 5.96
C SER A 70 -3.50 -4.33 6.00
N ASP A 71 -2.73 -3.99 4.97
CA ASP A 71 -2.12 -2.65 4.81
C ASP A 71 -3.20 -1.59 4.57
N TYR A 72 -4.25 -1.95 3.84
CA TYR A 72 -5.42 -1.10 3.64
C TYR A 72 -6.13 -0.76 4.96
N GLU A 73 -6.43 -1.76 5.80
CA GLU A 73 -7.10 -1.51 7.08
C GLU A 73 -6.24 -0.64 8.00
N HIS A 74 -4.92 -0.90 8.02
CA HIS A 74 -3.98 -0.08 8.78
C HIS A 74 -4.00 1.39 8.32
N GLY A 75 -3.92 1.61 7.00
CA GLY A 75 -4.07 2.95 6.42
C GLY A 75 -5.41 3.59 6.78
N TYR A 76 -6.51 2.84 6.67
CA TYR A 76 -7.86 3.33 6.96
C TYR A 76 -8.00 3.84 8.39
N MET A 77 -7.53 3.09 9.38
CA MET A 77 -7.62 3.51 10.79
C MET A 77 -6.86 4.82 11.04
N ILE A 78 -5.62 4.92 10.53
CA ILE A 78 -4.80 6.14 10.68
C ILE A 78 -5.46 7.33 9.97
N GLY A 79 -5.91 7.12 8.72
CA GLY A 79 -6.61 8.15 7.95
C GLY A 79 -7.85 8.64 8.69
N TYR A 80 -8.67 7.73 9.21
CA TYR A 80 -9.88 8.04 9.96
C TYR A 80 -9.60 8.87 11.21
N GLU A 81 -8.61 8.47 12.01
CA GLU A 81 -8.23 9.21 13.20
C GLU A 81 -7.83 10.64 12.86
N ILE A 82 -6.96 10.82 11.86
CA ILE A 82 -6.49 12.14 11.43
C ILE A 82 -7.65 12.97 10.87
N GLY A 83 -8.48 12.40 9.99
CA GLY A 83 -9.64 13.08 9.40
C GLY A 83 -10.63 13.55 10.46
N SER A 84 -10.86 12.74 11.50
CA SER A 84 -11.80 13.06 12.59
C SER A 84 -11.35 14.19 13.51
N LYS A 85 -10.05 14.53 13.52
CA LYS A 85 -9.46 15.58 14.36
C LYS A 85 -9.27 16.91 13.63
N LYS A 86 -9.66 17.00 12.35
CA LYS A 86 -9.35 18.15 11.48
C LYS A 86 -10.34 19.32 11.60
N ILE A 87 -11.45 19.12 12.32
CA ILE A 87 -12.53 20.09 12.55
C ILE A 87 -12.45 20.66 13.96
#